data_AF-A0A3B9WBX7-F1
#
_entry.id   AF-A0A3B9WBX7-F1
#
_cell.length_a   1.000
_cell.length_b   1.000
_cell.length_c   1.000
_cell.angle_alpha   90.00
_cell.angle_beta   90.00
_cell.angle_gamma   90.00
#
_symmetry.space_group_name_H-M   'P 1'
#
loop_
_entity.id
_entity.type
_entity.pdbx_description
1 polymer ?
#
loop_
_entity_poly.entity_id
_entity_poly.type
_entity_poly.pdbx_seq_one_letter_code
_entity_poly.pdbx_strand_id
1 'polypeptide(L)'
;MALTAEDVINKRFQPTKFREGYDQDEVDDFLDEVVVELRRLNQENETLRKQVETLGGQPETASADETGHAAGATTVAASQSTAHDDAASVSEPVAAPAEETTPVETTSAAPSAAPAPAASSTGTAASDPATAESSQSAAAVLAMAQKLHDDYVSQGQAERERLITEGRT
;
A
#
# COMPACT_ATOMS: atom_id res chain seq x y z
N MET A 1 7.18 21.29 -0.24
CA MET A 1 8.44 21.07 -1.00
C MET A 1 8.58 19.57 -1.20
N ALA A 2 8.55 19.10 -2.44
CA ALA A 2 8.65 17.67 -2.74
C ALA A 2 10.12 17.28 -2.94
N LEU A 3 10.52 16.11 -2.44
CA LEU A 3 11.82 15.53 -2.76
C LEU A 3 11.85 15.18 -4.24
N THR A 4 12.93 15.56 -4.92
CA THR A 4 13.19 15.11 -6.29
C THR A 4 14.01 13.83 -6.28
N ALA A 5 13.93 13.05 -7.36
CA ALA A 5 14.77 11.86 -7.52
C ALA A 5 16.27 12.20 -7.49
N GLU A 6 16.64 13.39 -7.97
CA GLU A 6 18.03 13.87 -7.92
C GLU A 6 18.49 14.17 -6.50
N ASP A 7 17.60 14.65 -5.63
CA ASP A 7 17.91 14.93 -4.22
C ASP A 7 18.25 13.65 -3.44
N VAL A 8 17.60 12.54 -3.79
CA VAL A 8 17.83 11.22 -3.19
C VAL A 8 19.18 10.67 -3.63
N ILE A 9 19.49 10.72 -4.92
CA ILE A 9 20.79 10.26 -5.47
C ILE A 9 21.96 11.07 -4.89
N ASN A 10 21.79 12.38 -4.75
CA ASN A 10 22.85 13.26 -4.24
C ASN A 10 22.98 13.23 -2.71
N LYS A 11 22.08 12.53 -2.00
CA LYS A 11 22.08 12.51 -0.54
C LYS A 11 23.26 11.71 -0.02
N ARG A 12 24.10 12.36 0.81
CA ARG A 12 25.17 11.68 1.56
C ARG A 12 24.83 11.63 3.04
N PHE A 13 24.77 10.42 3.58
CA PHE A 13 24.59 10.18 5.01
C PHE A 13 25.94 10.20 5.73
N GLN A 14 25.94 10.61 7.00
CA GLN A 14 27.14 10.62 7.84
C GLN A 14 27.34 9.23 8.45
N PRO A 15 28.52 8.61 8.32
CA PRO A 15 28.77 7.27 8.85
C PRO A 15 28.77 7.27 10.38
N THR A 16 28.03 6.34 10.99
CA THR A 16 27.94 6.22 12.45
C THR A 16 28.95 5.20 12.97
N LYS A 17 30.06 5.67 13.56
CA LYS A 17 31.16 4.80 14.03
C LYS A 17 31.00 4.26 15.46
N PHE A 18 30.12 4.87 16.26
CA PHE A 18 29.97 4.58 17.69
C PHE A 18 28.56 4.13 18.09
N ARG A 19 27.67 3.97 17.10
CA ARG A 19 26.30 3.53 17.28
C ARG A 19 25.99 2.52 16.19
N GLU A 20 25.11 1.58 16.51
CA GLU A 20 24.49 0.72 15.50
C GLU A 20 23.86 1.61 14.43
N GLY A 21 24.33 1.44 13.21
CA GLY A 21 23.85 2.15 12.03
C GLY A 21 23.28 1.16 11.04
N TYR A 22 22.56 1.67 10.05
CA TYR A 22 22.17 0.87 8.90
C TYR A 22 23.40 0.47 8.10
N ASP A 23 23.35 -0.70 7.44
CA ASP A 23 24.35 -1.09 6.47
C ASP A 23 24.31 -0.13 5.29
N GLN A 24 25.48 0.32 4.84
CA GLN A 24 25.56 1.30 3.77
C GLN A 24 25.06 0.71 2.45
N ASP A 25 25.43 -0.53 2.15
CA ASP A 25 25.07 -1.17 0.88
C ASP A 25 23.56 -1.43 0.83
N GLU A 26 22.95 -1.83 1.96
CA GLU A 26 21.48 -2.00 2.06
C GLU A 26 20.73 -0.67 1.89
N VAL A 27 21.25 0.41 2.48
CA VAL A 27 20.68 1.74 2.29
C VAL A 27 20.82 2.19 0.84
N ASP A 28 21.97 1.98 0.21
CA ASP A 28 22.21 2.34 -1.18
C ASP A 28 21.27 1.55 -2.13
N ASP A 29 21.09 0.25 -1.92
CA ASP A 29 20.14 -0.61 -2.65
C ASP A 29 18.69 -0.13 -2.51
N PHE A 30 18.26 0.23 -1.29
CA PHE A 30 16.92 0.76 -1.04
C PHE A 30 16.71 2.12 -1.70
N LEU A 31 17.72 3.00 -1.69
CA LEU A 31 17.63 4.32 -2.32
C LEU A 31 17.52 4.20 -3.85
N ASP A 32 18.15 3.20 -4.47
CA ASP A 32 17.99 2.92 -5.89
C ASP A 32 16.53 2.54 -6.22
N GLU A 33 15.87 1.71 -5.42
CA GLU A 33 14.44 1.37 -5.58
C GLU A 33 13.56 2.63 -5.45
N VAL A 34 13.80 3.44 -4.41
CA VAL A 34 13.05 4.69 -4.18
C VAL A 34 13.19 5.66 -5.34
N VAL A 35 14.38 5.77 -5.94
CA VAL A 35 14.63 6.66 -7.10
C VAL A 35 13.84 6.21 -8.33
N VAL A 36 13.77 4.90 -8.58
CA VAL A 36 12.99 4.33 -9.68
C VAL A 36 11.51 4.67 -9.52
N GLU A 37 10.95 4.41 -8.34
CA GLU A 37 9.53 4.69 -8.05
C GLU A 37 9.24 6.20 -8.05
N LEU A 38 10.12 7.03 -7.50
CA LEU A 38 9.92 8.48 -7.50
C LEU A 38 9.94 9.06 -8.92
N ARG A 39 10.78 8.53 -9.82
CA ARG A 39 10.73 8.89 -11.25
C ARG A 39 9.43 8.43 -11.90
N ARG A 40 8.99 7.20 -11.62
CA ARG A 40 7.72 6.65 -12.12
C ARG A 40 6.52 7.50 -11.69
N LEU A 41 6.41 7.80 -10.40
CA LEU A 41 5.33 8.60 -9.82
C LEU A 41 5.32 10.04 -10.33
N ASN A 42 6.49 10.65 -10.55
CA ASN A 42 6.57 11.99 -11.12
C ASN A 42 6.11 12.00 -12.58
N GLN A 43 6.52 11.02 -13.39
CA GLN A 43 6.05 10.89 -14.78
C GLN A 43 4.54 10.62 -14.86
N GLU A 44 4.02 9.76 -13.97
CA GLU A 44 2.59 9.49 -13.87
C GLU A 44 1.82 10.75 -13.46
N ASN A 45 2.29 11.48 -12.45
CA ASN A 45 1.69 12.75 -12.06
C ASN A 45 1.71 13.79 -13.18
N GLU A 46 2.82 13.92 -13.91
CA GLU A 46 2.89 14.82 -15.06
C GLU A 46 1.91 14.41 -16.16
N THR A 47 1.77 13.11 -16.42
CA THR A 47 0.82 12.59 -17.41
C THR A 47 -0.62 12.86 -16.99
N LEU A 48 -0.96 12.60 -15.73
CA LEU A 48 -2.29 12.86 -15.18
C LEU A 48 -2.61 14.36 -15.16
N ARG A 49 -1.64 15.21 -14.79
CA ARG A 49 -1.81 16.68 -14.84
C ARG A 49 -2.07 17.17 -16.26
N LYS A 50 -1.31 16.67 -17.24
CA LYS A 50 -1.56 16.97 -18.67
C LYS A 50 -2.94 16.47 -19.09
N GLN A 51 -3.35 15.28 -18.64
CA GLN A 51 -4.66 14.74 -18.96
C GLN A 51 -5.79 15.62 -18.40
N VAL A 52 -5.69 16.07 -17.14
CA VAL A 52 -6.64 17.03 -16.53
C VAL A 52 -6.66 18.35 -17.30
N GLU A 53 -5.50 18.89 -17.67
CA GLU A 53 -5.40 20.10 -18.48
C GLU A 53 -6.09 19.94 -19.84
N THR A 54 -5.92 18.80 -20.50
CA THR A 54 -6.56 18.51 -21.79
C THR A 54 -8.05 18.21 -21.72
N LEU A 55 -8.55 17.60 -20.63
CA LEU A 55 -9.95 17.18 -20.50
C LEU A 55 -10.84 18.21 -19.79
N GLY A 56 -10.28 19.16 -19.04
CA GLY A 56 -11.04 20.27 -18.50
C GLY A 56 -10.59 20.69 -17.11
N GLY A 57 -10.06 21.91 -17.03
CA GLY A 57 -10.00 22.66 -15.77
C GLY A 57 -8.59 23.08 -15.41
N GLN A 58 -8.36 24.39 -15.49
CA GLN A 58 -7.25 25.08 -14.86
C GLN A 58 -7.10 24.60 -13.40
N PRO A 59 -5.94 24.07 -12.97
CA PRO A 59 -5.68 23.94 -11.55
C PRO A 59 -5.42 25.36 -11.02
N GLU A 60 -6.44 25.96 -10.40
CA GLU A 60 -6.27 27.13 -9.54
C GLU A 60 -5.44 26.77 -8.29
N THR A 61 -4.14 26.51 -8.44
CA THR A 61 -3.18 26.54 -7.31
C THR A 61 -1.76 26.76 -7.84
N ALA A 62 -1.46 27.98 -8.28
CA ALA A 62 -0.08 28.44 -8.47
C ALA A 62 0.06 29.86 -7.88
N SER A 63 -0.32 30.00 -6.61
CA SER A 63 -0.07 31.19 -5.79
C SER A 63 0.01 30.75 -4.33
N ALA A 64 1.13 30.09 -3.99
CA ALA A 64 1.56 29.93 -2.60
C ALA A 64 3.01 30.40 -2.53
N ASP A 65 3.09 31.72 -2.49
CA ASP A 65 4.13 32.61 -1.99
C ASP A 65 5.22 31.96 -1.13
N GLU A 66 6.46 32.41 -1.41
CA GLU A 66 7.52 32.49 -0.42
C GLU A 66 7.02 33.13 0.87
N THR A 67 7.09 32.44 1.99
CA THR A 67 7.31 33.16 3.26
C THR A 67 8.05 32.27 4.24
N GLY A 68 9.29 32.65 4.51
CA GLY A 68 10.03 32.13 5.65
C GLY A 68 9.27 32.41 6.94
N HIS A 69 9.26 31.42 7.82
CA HIS A 69 9.30 31.69 9.24
C HIS A 69 10.13 30.64 9.96
N ALA A 70 11.20 31.16 10.55
CA ALA A 70 12.05 30.47 11.48
C ALA A 70 11.33 30.23 12.81
N ALA A 71 11.92 29.30 13.57
CA ALA A 71 11.88 29.15 15.03
C ALA A 71 10.65 28.47 15.65
N GLY A 72 10.92 27.44 16.46
CA GLY A 72 10.00 27.05 17.54
C GLY A 72 10.02 25.60 18.01
N ALA A 73 11.07 25.22 18.75
CA ALA A 73 11.05 24.37 19.95
C ALA A 73 10.25 23.04 20.02
N THR A 74 11.01 21.96 20.20
CA THR A 74 10.90 20.95 21.26
C THR A 74 9.53 20.70 21.90
N THR A 75 9.00 19.48 21.73
CA THR A 75 8.45 18.72 22.86
C THR A 75 8.62 17.22 22.63
N VAL A 76 9.41 16.60 23.49
CA VAL A 76 9.58 15.15 23.63
C VAL A 76 8.36 14.61 24.36
N ALA A 77 7.65 13.65 23.77
CA ALA A 77 6.65 12.84 24.47
C ALA A 77 6.50 11.48 23.78
N ALA A 78 7.51 10.62 23.92
CA ALA A 78 7.37 9.19 23.65
C ALA A 78 6.79 8.52 24.90
N SER A 79 5.50 8.14 24.84
CA SER A 79 4.92 7.18 25.78
C SER A 79 5.21 5.77 25.29
N GLN A 80 5.89 5.02 26.15
CA GLN A 80 6.24 3.60 26.00
C GLN A 80 4.99 2.73 26.13
N SER A 81 4.92 1.64 25.36
CA SER A 81 4.10 0.48 25.71
C SER A 81 4.79 -0.82 25.31
N THR A 82 5.04 -1.60 26.37
CA THR A 82 5.15 -3.07 26.49
C THR A 82 6.36 -3.80 25.92
N ALA A 83 7.24 -4.16 26.85
CA ALA A 83 7.99 -5.40 26.85
C ALA A 83 7.06 -6.63 27.03
N HIS A 84 7.33 -7.70 26.32
CA HIS A 84 7.36 -9.05 26.91
C HIS A 84 8.47 -9.86 26.26
N ASP A 85 9.29 -10.39 27.15
CA ASP A 85 10.46 -11.22 26.96
C ASP A 85 10.04 -12.70 26.96
N ASP A 86 10.98 -13.54 26.55
CA ASP A 86 11.09 -14.97 26.85
C ASP A 86 10.37 -15.96 25.90
N ALA A 87 11.16 -16.57 25.01
CA ALA A 87 11.78 -17.85 25.37
C ALA A 87 12.74 -18.32 24.26
N ALA A 88 14.00 -18.44 24.64
CA ALA A 88 15.09 -19.01 23.87
C ALA A 88 14.94 -20.52 23.61
N SER A 89 15.58 -21.01 22.55
CA SER A 89 16.39 -22.23 22.66
C SER A 89 17.44 -22.30 21.56
N VAL A 90 18.56 -22.93 21.92
CA VAL A 90 19.93 -22.68 21.47
C VAL A 90 20.55 -23.98 20.94
N SER A 91 21.53 -23.82 20.05
CA SER A 91 22.63 -24.75 19.68
C SER A 91 22.43 -25.81 18.57
N GLU A 92 23.05 -25.47 17.43
CA GLU A 92 24.01 -26.25 16.59
C GLU A 92 24.61 -27.56 17.17
N PRO A 93 25.10 -28.53 16.35
CA PRO A 93 26.14 -28.28 15.33
C PRO A 93 26.20 -29.16 14.04
N VAL A 94 27.08 -28.71 13.15
CA VAL A 94 27.72 -29.29 11.94
C VAL A 94 27.91 -30.83 11.89
N ALA A 95 27.66 -31.43 10.70
CA ALA A 95 28.62 -32.28 9.94
C ALA A 95 28.00 -32.96 8.69
N ALA A 96 28.69 -32.86 7.54
CA ALA A 96 28.60 -33.78 6.39
C ALA A 96 29.11 -35.20 6.80
N PRO A 97 28.78 -36.36 6.16
CA PRO A 97 28.82 -36.60 4.71
C PRO A 97 27.86 -37.71 4.13
N ALA A 98 27.94 -37.91 2.80
CA ALA A 98 27.79 -39.19 2.06
C ALA A 98 26.39 -39.75 1.64
N GLU A 99 26.37 -40.18 0.36
CA GLU A 99 25.62 -41.30 -0.27
C GLU A 99 24.08 -41.17 -0.41
N GLU A 100 23.54 -41.03 -1.64
CA GLU A 100 23.24 -42.08 -2.65
C GLU A 100 22.07 -43.02 -2.24
N THR A 101 21.21 -43.33 -3.22
CA THR A 101 20.15 -44.35 -3.26
C THR A 101 18.69 -43.92 -3.05
N THR A 102 18.06 -43.66 -4.21
CA THR A 102 16.83 -44.30 -4.75
C THR A 102 15.45 -44.24 -4.04
N PRO A 103 14.36 -44.23 -4.85
CA PRO A 103 12.99 -43.93 -4.44
C PRO A 103 12.10 -45.18 -4.28
N VAL A 104 11.08 -45.13 -3.41
CA VAL A 104 9.86 -45.98 -3.44
C VAL A 104 8.88 -45.46 -2.36
N GLU A 105 7.70 -44.98 -2.74
CA GLU A 105 6.42 -45.72 -2.83
C GLU A 105 5.66 -45.90 -1.50
N THR A 106 4.44 -45.33 -1.50
CA THR A 106 3.18 -46.05 -1.26
C THR A 106 2.66 -46.22 0.18
N THR A 107 1.35 -45.91 0.28
CA THR A 107 0.31 -46.43 1.20
C THR A 107 0.21 -45.75 2.56
N SER A 108 -0.88 -45.06 2.93
CA SER A 108 -2.33 -45.36 2.95
C SER A 108 -2.80 -45.50 4.40
N ALA A 109 -4.07 -45.12 4.60
CA ALA A 109 -4.97 -45.41 5.73
C ALA A 109 -5.13 -44.35 6.85
N ALA A 110 -6.17 -43.52 6.67
CA ALA A 110 -7.19 -43.26 7.71
C ALA A 110 -7.91 -44.61 8.05
N PRO A 111 -8.74 -44.78 9.12
CA PRO A 111 -9.53 -43.79 9.88
C PRO A 111 -9.70 -44.10 11.41
N SER A 112 -10.40 -43.24 12.17
CA SER A 112 -11.29 -43.56 13.32
C SER A 112 -11.73 -42.24 13.97
N ALA A 113 -12.99 -41.78 13.79
CA ALA A 113 -14.14 -42.00 14.70
C ALA A 113 -13.87 -41.49 16.15
N ALA A 114 -14.71 -40.69 16.81
CA ALA A 114 -16.17 -40.58 16.78
C ALA A 114 -16.64 -39.28 17.53
N PRO A 115 -17.94 -38.96 17.54
CA PRO A 115 -18.51 -37.61 17.70
C PRO A 115 -19.08 -37.31 19.10
N ALA A 116 -19.31 -36.03 19.41
CA ALA A 116 -20.33 -35.60 20.38
C ALA A 116 -20.82 -34.16 20.08
N PRO A 117 -22.08 -33.82 20.40
CA PRO A 117 -22.89 -32.92 19.59
C PRO A 117 -23.21 -31.57 20.25
N ALA A 118 -23.78 -30.69 19.42
CA ALA A 118 -24.72 -29.61 19.75
C ALA A 118 -24.24 -28.44 20.63
N ALA A 119 -24.08 -27.29 19.98
CA ALA A 119 -24.73 -26.06 20.44
C ALA A 119 -25.09 -25.20 19.21
N SER A 120 -26.38 -25.06 18.97
CA SER A 120 -26.93 -24.11 18.00
C SER A 120 -26.58 -22.68 18.42
N SER A 121 -25.91 -21.94 17.54
CA SER A 121 -25.89 -20.47 17.61
C SER A 121 -26.88 -19.91 16.60
N THR A 122 -28.12 -19.68 17.04
CA THR A 122 -28.95 -18.62 16.46
C THR A 122 -28.26 -17.29 16.79
N GLY A 123 -27.39 -16.85 15.90
CA GLY A 123 -26.77 -15.53 15.97
C GLY A 123 -27.78 -14.47 15.56
N THR A 124 -28.57 -13.99 16.52
CA THR A 124 -29.10 -12.63 16.46
C THR A 124 -27.88 -11.72 16.48
N ALA A 125 -27.51 -11.20 15.31
CA ALA A 125 -26.47 -10.19 15.18
C ALA A 125 -26.92 -8.95 15.97
N ALA A 126 -26.34 -8.78 17.15
CA ALA A 126 -26.34 -7.52 17.85
C ALA A 126 -25.64 -6.51 16.93
N SER A 127 -26.38 -5.50 16.47
CA SER A 127 -25.83 -4.41 15.66
C SER A 127 -24.89 -3.60 16.53
N ASP A 128 -23.59 -3.88 16.41
CA ASP A 128 -22.55 -3.00 16.90
C ASP A 128 -22.62 -1.68 16.11
N PRO A 129 -22.71 -0.51 16.78
CA PRO A 129 -22.85 0.78 16.08
C PRO A 129 -21.67 1.07 15.13
N ALA A 130 -20.49 0.49 15.39
CA ALA A 130 -19.32 0.61 14.51
C ALA A 130 -19.50 -0.13 13.17
N THR A 131 -20.22 -1.25 13.13
CA THR A 131 -20.49 -1.99 11.89
C THR A 131 -21.55 -1.26 11.04
N ALA A 132 -22.51 -0.57 11.67
CA ALA A 132 -23.50 0.24 10.98
C ALA A 132 -22.88 1.42 10.20
N GLU A 133 -21.95 2.16 10.82
CA GLU A 133 -21.20 3.25 10.18
C GLU A 133 -20.38 2.76 8.97
N SER A 134 -19.71 1.61 9.10
CA SER A 134 -18.94 1.02 7.98
C SER A 134 -19.83 0.62 6.79
N SER A 135 -21.05 0.12 7.07
CA SER A 135 -22.02 -0.22 6.02
C SER A 135 -22.61 1.01 5.32
N GLN A 136 -22.80 2.11 6.05
CA GLN A 136 -23.22 3.39 5.48
C GLN A 136 -22.10 4.03 4.65
N SER A 137 -20.85 3.95 5.11
CA SER A 137 -19.68 4.40 4.34
C SER A 137 -19.51 3.59 3.05
N ALA A 138 -19.64 2.25 3.11
CA ALA A 138 -19.63 1.40 1.93
C ALA A 138 -20.78 1.72 0.96
N ALA A 139 -21.98 1.99 1.49
CA ALA A 139 -23.12 2.41 0.67
C ALA A 139 -22.88 3.76 -0.02
N ALA A 140 -22.24 4.71 0.66
CA ALA A 140 -21.87 6.01 0.08
C ALA A 140 -20.83 5.86 -1.05
N VAL A 141 -19.84 4.97 -0.89
CA VAL A 141 -18.85 4.67 -1.93
C VAL A 141 -19.50 4.00 -3.15
N LEU A 142 -20.42 3.06 -2.93
CA LEU A 142 -21.17 2.42 -4.02
C LEU A 142 -22.05 3.43 -4.78
N ALA A 143 -22.71 4.36 -4.08
CA ALA A 143 -23.50 5.41 -4.71
C ALA A 143 -22.63 6.36 -5.56
N MET A 144 -21.44 6.72 -5.07
CA MET A 144 -20.48 7.53 -5.84
C MET A 144 -19.99 6.78 -7.08
N ALA A 145 -19.67 5.49 -6.95
CA ALA A 145 -19.23 4.65 -8.06
C ALA A 145 -20.32 4.49 -9.14
N GLN A 146 -21.58 4.31 -8.74
CA GLN A 146 -22.72 4.25 -9.65
C GLN A 146 -22.91 5.56 -10.41
N LYS A 147 -22.89 6.70 -9.71
CA LYS A 147 -23.01 8.01 -10.36
C LYS A 147 -21.89 8.24 -11.38
N LEU A 148 -20.65 7.94 -11.01
CA LEU A 148 -19.51 8.09 -11.91
C LEU A 148 -19.66 7.16 -13.12
N HIS A 149 -20.11 5.92 -12.93
CA HIS A 149 -20.40 5.00 -14.03
C HIS A 149 -21.46 5.57 -14.99
N ASP A 150 -22.58 6.06 -14.46
CA ASP A 150 -23.66 6.65 -15.24
C ASP A 150 -23.16 7.86 -16.05
N ASP A 151 -22.32 8.71 -15.46
CA ASP A 151 -21.70 9.86 -16.12
C ASP A 151 -20.85 9.40 -17.33
N TYR A 152 -20.00 8.38 -17.18
CA TYR A 152 -19.19 7.84 -18.29
C TYR A 152 -20.04 7.18 -19.38
N VAL A 153 -21.09 6.45 -19.01
CA VAL A 153 -22.00 5.84 -19.98
C VAL A 153 -22.70 6.93 -20.80
N SER A 154 -23.18 7.99 -20.15
CA SER A 154 -23.84 9.11 -20.83
C SER A 154 -22.89 9.86 -21.79
N GLN A 155 -21.64 10.09 -21.37
CA GLN A 155 -20.62 10.73 -22.20
C GLN A 155 -20.26 9.88 -23.41
N GLY A 156 -20.09 8.57 -23.22
CA GLY A 156 -19.84 7.64 -24.32
C GLY A 156 -21.00 7.59 -25.32
N GLN A 157 -22.24 7.62 -24.83
CA GLN A 157 -23.42 7.69 -25.70
C GLN A 157 -23.50 9.00 -26.49
N ALA A 158 -23.20 10.14 -25.86
CA ALA A 158 -23.17 11.44 -26.50
C ALA A 158 -22.08 11.54 -27.58
N GLU A 159 -20.87 11.07 -27.29
CA GLU A 159 -19.77 11.07 -28.26
C GLU A 159 -20.05 10.12 -29.42
N ARG A 160 -20.63 8.95 -29.16
CA ARG A 160 -21.09 8.03 -30.21
C ARG A 160 -22.11 8.71 -31.13
N GLU A 161 -23.11 9.40 -30.58
CA GLU A 161 -24.13 10.09 -31.37
C GLU A 161 -23.53 11.23 -32.20
N ARG A 162 -22.58 11.97 -31.62
CA ARG A 162 -21.82 13.00 -32.32
C ARG A 162 -21.06 12.43 -33.52
N LEU A 163 -20.32 11.34 -33.33
CA LEU A 163 -19.56 10.68 -34.39
C LEU A 163 -20.47 10.11 -35.50
N ILE A 164 -21.64 9.56 -35.13
CA ILE A 164 -22.63 9.08 -36.11
C ILE A 164 -23.16 10.25 -36.95
N THR A 165 -23.42 11.40 -36.32
CA THR A 165 -23.94 12.59 -37.00
C THR A 165 -22.88 13.16 -37.95
N GLU A 166 -21.63 13.27 -37.49
CA GLU A 166 -20.50 13.73 -38.31
C GLU A 166 -20.20 12.79 -39.48
N GLY A 167 -20.31 11.46 -39.27
CA GLY A 167 -20.14 10.48 -40.35
C GLY A 167 -21.29 10.42 -41.34
N ARG A 168 -22.43 11.06 -41.05
CA ARG A 168 -23.62 11.09 -41.93
C ARG A 168 -23.65 12.31 -42.85
N THR A 169 -22.88 13.36 -42.56
CA THR A 169 -22.70 14.55 -43.41
C THR A 169 -21.56 14.35 -44.40
#